data_AF-A0A8H2PF55-F1
#
_entry.id   AF-A0A8H2PF55-F1
#
_cell.length_a   1.000
_cell.length_b   1.000
_cell.length_c   1.000
_cell.angle_alpha   90.00
_cell.angle_beta   90.00
_cell.angle_gamma   90.00
#
_symmetry.space_group_name_H-M   'P 1'
#
loop_
_entity.id
_entity.type
_entity.pdbx_description
1 polymer ?
#
loop_
_entity_poly.entity_id
_entity_poly.type
_entity_poly.pdbx_seq_one_letter_code
_entity_poly.pdbx_strand_id
1 'polypeptide(L)'
;MTLPNVRLWLGGERNQPLGDSVVLQVRSAGLPCDVIATGEIDVPRRMRQPRTLHLRPAMLNLPPLRKATLAVEIPPVAQRKAARALKRGDPVIAVIEVEATDSRGSSARVKRRVSLSPARQRV
;
A
#
# COMPACT_ATOMS: atom_id res chain seq x y z
N MET A 1 12.22 -29.33 5.80
CA MET A 1 12.88 -28.24 5.07
C MET A 1 12.42 -26.91 5.64
N THR A 2 13.24 -26.23 6.45
CA THR A 2 13.00 -24.84 6.87
C THR A 2 13.36 -23.92 5.72
N LEU A 3 12.42 -23.11 5.24
CA LEU A 3 12.71 -22.05 4.27
C LEU A 3 13.67 -21.06 4.94
N PRO A 4 14.91 -20.89 4.46
CA PRO A 4 15.92 -20.09 5.16
C PRO A 4 15.64 -18.59 5.11
N ASN A 5 14.80 -18.14 4.17
CA ASN A 5 14.48 -16.74 3.94
C ASN A 5 12.96 -16.54 3.94
N VAL A 6 12.50 -15.46 4.58
CA VAL A 6 11.14 -14.94 4.40
C VAL A 6 10.94 -14.62 2.93
N ARG A 7 9.84 -15.10 2.35
CA ARG A 7 9.41 -14.68 1.01
C ARG A 7 8.09 -13.94 1.14
N LEU A 8 8.00 -12.80 0.48
CA LEU A 8 6.85 -11.91 0.53
C LEU A 8 6.34 -11.66 -0.89
N TRP A 9 5.02 -11.70 -1.07
CA TRP A 9 4.37 -11.38 -2.34
C TRP A 9 3.21 -10.42 -2.11
N LEU A 10 3.08 -9.43 -3.01
CA LEU A 10 1.97 -8.49 -3.04
C LEU A 10 1.04 -8.77 -4.21
N GLY A 11 -0.22 -9.04 -3.89
CA GLY A 11 -1.35 -9.13 -4.80
C GLY A 11 -2.29 -7.92 -4.67
N GLY A 12 -3.48 -8.04 -5.28
CA GLY A 12 -4.47 -6.98 -5.32
C GLY A 12 -4.39 -6.08 -6.56
N GLU A 13 -5.39 -5.21 -6.69
CA GLU A 13 -5.58 -4.35 -7.85
C GLU A 13 -4.47 -3.29 -7.98
N ARG A 14 -3.98 -3.10 -9.21
CA ARG A 14 -3.01 -2.03 -9.54
C ARG A 14 -3.67 -0.67 -9.80
N ASN A 15 -4.98 -0.66 -10.01
CA ASN A 15 -5.79 0.53 -10.15
C ASN A 15 -6.96 0.42 -9.19
N GLN A 16 -7.10 1.37 -8.27
CA GLN A 16 -8.14 1.34 -7.24
C GLN A 16 -8.87 2.69 -7.21
N PRO A 17 -10.19 2.70 -6.94
CA PRO A 17 -10.87 3.95 -6.66
C PRO A 17 -10.29 4.59 -5.40
N LEU A 18 -10.18 5.92 -5.39
CA LEU A 18 -9.81 6.66 -4.20
C LEU A 18 -10.87 6.43 -3.11
N GLY A 19 -10.45 5.81 -2.01
CA GLY A 19 -11.25 5.62 -0.79
C GLY A 19 -10.45 6.00 0.44
N ASP A 20 -10.78 5.37 1.57
CA ASP A 20 -10.14 5.65 2.86
C ASP A 20 -8.81 4.92 3.07
N SER A 21 -8.53 3.92 2.25
CA SER A 21 -7.33 3.10 2.33
C SER A 21 -6.94 2.56 0.96
N VAL A 22 -5.65 2.28 0.76
CA VAL A 22 -5.16 1.44 -0.33
C VAL A 22 -5.16 0.00 0.13
N VAL A 23 -5.86 -0.88 -0.59
CA VAL A 23 -6.01 -2.28 -0.20
C VAL A 23 -5.04 -3.15 -0.99
N LEU A 24 -4.26 -3.97 -0.30
CA LEU A 24 -3.32 -4.93 -0.89
C LEU A 24 -3.56 -6.32 -0.32
N GLN A 25 -3.24 -7.34 -1.11
CA GLN A 25 -3.17 -8.71 -0.59
C GLN A 25 -1.71 -9.06 -0.36
N VAL A 26 -1.42 -9.62 0.80
CA VAL A 26 -0.07 -10.02 1.17
C VAL A 26 -0.04 -11.51 1.45
N ARG A 27 1.01 -12.17 0.97
CA ARG A 27 1.29 -13.57 1.23
C ARG A 27 2.74 -13.70 1.67
N SER A 28 2.98 -14.46 2.72
CA SER A 28 4.33 -14.90 3.10
C SER A 28 4.47 -16.41 2.98
N ALA A 29 5.72 -16.87 2.86
CA ALA A 29 6.09 -18.26 3.05
C ALA A 29 7.23 -18.35 4.07
N GLY A 30 7.27 -19.43 4.85
CA GLY A 30 8.24 -19.63 5.91
C GLY A 30 7.58 -19.66 7.29
N LEU A 31 8.17 -18.92 8.23
CA LEU A 31 7.69 -18.75 9.61
C LEU A 31 6.57 -17.68 9.68
N PRO A 32 5.86 -17.57 10.83
CA PRO A 32 5.06 -16.38 11.12
C PRO A 32 5.89 -15.11 10.96
N CYS A 33 5.31 -14.09 10.33
CA CYS A 33 6.00 -12.82 10.07
C CYS A 33 5.18 -11.65 10.61
N ASP A 34 5.85 -10.68 11.21
CA ASP A 34 5.30 -9.36 11.42
C ASP A 34 5.44 -8.55 10.14
N VAL A 35 4.31 -8.08 9.62
CA VAL A 35 4.23 -7.37 8.35
C VAL A 35 3.89 -5.90 8.62
N ILE A 36 4.70 -5.01 8.08
CA ILE A 36 4.53 -3.56 8.17
C ILE A 36 4.39 -3.03 6.75
N ALA A 37 3.29 -2.35 6.47
CA ALA A 37 3.09 -1.63 5.22
C ALA A 37 3.13 -0.13 5.47
N THR A 38 4.03 0.56 4.78
CA THR A 38 4.11 2.02 4.73
C THR A 38 3.83 2.48 3.31
N GLY A 39 3.55 3.76 3.12
CA GLY A 39 3.42 4.26 1.77
C GLY A 39 3.21 5.74 1.69
N GLU A 40 3.17 6.22 0.45
CA GLU A 40 3.08 7.62 0.10
C GLU A 40 2.19 7.80 -1.11
N ILE A 41 1.54 8.96 -1.23
CA ILE A 41 0.80 9.37 -2.42
C ILE A 41 1.50 10.57 -3.03
N ASP A 42 1.85 10.45 -4.30
CA ASP A 42 2.33 11.56 -5.11
C ASP A 42 1.15 12.27 -5.75
N VAL A 43 0.91 13.51 -5.31
CA VAL A 43 -0.13 14.38 -5.88
C VAL A 43 0.55 15.44 -6.75
N PRO A 44 0.37 15.40 -8.08
CA PRO A 44 0.94 16.40 -8.98
C PRO A 44 0.37 17.80 -8.69
N ARG A 45 1.18 18.82 -8.96
CA ARG A 45 0.82 20.24 -8.83
C ARG A 45 1.22 20.96 -10.11
N ARG A 46 0.29 21.69 -10.75
CA ARG A 46 0.52 22.30 -12.08
C ARG A 46 1.74 23.23 -12.18
N MET A 47 2.04 24.00 -11.13
CA MET A 47 3.10 25.01 -11.14
C MET A 47 4.13 24.82 -10.02
N ARG A 48 4.13 23.65 -9.36
CA ARG A 48 5.05 23.35 -8.25
C ARG A 48 5.47 21.89 -8.31
N GLN A 49 6.54 21.54 -7.62
CA GLN A 49 6.91 20.14 -7.43
C GLN A 49 5.72 19.33 -6.88
N PRO A 50 5.55 18.07 -7.31
CA PRO A 50 4.56 17.16 -6.75
C PRO A 50 4.65 17.14 -5.23
N ARG A 51 3.49 17.03 -4.57
CA ARG A 51 3.47 16.89 -3.12
C ARG A 51 3.28 15.42 -2.78
N THR A 52 4.32 14.86 -2.18
CA THR A 52 4.29 13.55 -1.55
C THR A 52 3.59 13.66 -0.19
N LEU A 53 2.67 12.73 0.08
CA LEU A 53 1.88 12.67 1.32
C LEU A 53 1.97 11.26 1.88
N HIS A 54 2.48 11.12 3.10
CA HIS A 54 2.61 9.82 3.74
C HIS A 54 1.23 9.26 4.11
N LEU A 55 1.10 7.95 3.92
CA LEU A 55 -0.01 7.14 4.38
C LEU A 55 0.22 6.72 5.83
N ARG A 56 -0.84 6.30 6.53
CA ARG A 56 -0.65 5.72 7.86
C ARG A 56 -0.18 4.27 7.72
N PRO A 57 0.86 3.87 8.45
CA PRO A 57 1.32 2.50 8.42
C PRO A 57 0.22 1.51 8.83
N ALA A 58 0.20 0.35 8.19
CA ALA A 58 -0.61 -0.78 8.60
C ALA A 58 0.29 -1.91 9.08
N MET A 59 -0.07 -2.52 10.21
CA MET A 59 0.69 -3.63 10.80
C MET A 59 -0.21 -4.85 10.93
N LEU A 60 0.36 -6.02 10.71
CA LEU A 60 -0.35 -7.30 10.73
C LEU A 60 0.64 -8.41 11.09
N ASN A 61 0.24 -9.32 11.97
CA ASN A 61 0.92 -10.60 12.10
C ASN A 61 0.36 -11.59 11.08
N LEU A 62 1.22 -12.13 10.21
CA LEU A 62 0.83 -13.03 9.13
C LEU A 62 1.27 -14.47 9.45
N PRO A 63 0.33 -15.41 9.64
CA PRO A 63 0.66 -16.81 9.84
C PRO A 63 1.34 -17.43 8.61
N PRO A 64 2.09 -18.53 8.78
CA PRO A 64 2.85 -19.14 7.71
C PRO A 64 1.93 -19.63 6.59
N LEU A 65 2.34 -19.39 5.34
CA LEU A 65 1.65 -19.80 4.11
C LEU A 65 0.22 -19.24 3.96
N ARG A 66 -0.17 -18.24 4.76
CA ARG A 66 -1.47 -17.58 4.66
C ARG A 66 -1.41 -16.33 3.80
N LYS A 67 -2.59 -15.98 3.27
CA LYS A 67 -2.86 -14.70 2.63
C LYS A 67 -3.63 -13.83 3.60
N ALA A 68 -3.35 -12.53 3.60
CA ALA A 68 -4.12 -11.54 4.34
C ALA A 68 -4.29 -10.27 3.51
N THR A 69 -5.25 -9.46 3.94
CA THR A 69 -5.52 -8.16 3.34
C THR A 69 -4.91 -7.08 4.22
N LEU A 70 -4.12 -6.19 3.62
CA LEU A 70 -3.60 -4.99 4.25
C LEU A 70 -4.37 -3.79 3.71
N ALA A 71 -4.85 -2.94 4.62
CA ALA A 71 -5.48 -1.67 4.29
C ALA A 71 -4.60 -0.55 4.82
N VAL A 72 -3.87 0.12 3.92
CA VAL A 72 -2.99 1.24 4.25
C VAL A 72 -3.81 2.53 4.22
N GLU A 73 -4.09 3.11 5.38
CA GLU A 73 -5.01 4.24 5.50
C GLU A 73 -4.47 5.49 4.80
N ILE A 74 -5.34 6.15 4.03
CA ILE A 74 -5.07 7.42 3.39
C ILE A 74 -5.56 8.54 4.32
N PRO A 75 -4.67 9.39 4.88
CA PRO A 75 -5.09 10.48 5.74
C PRO A 75 -6.07 11.42 5.04
N PRO A 76 -7.04 12.03 5.75
CA PRO A 76 -8.06 12.90 5.14
C PRO A 76 -7.47 14.04 4.29
N VAL A 77 -6.31 14.58 4.70
CA VAL A 77 -5.61 15.63 3.94
C VAL A 77 -5.09 15.10 2.59
N ALA A 78 -4.62 13.85 2.54
CA ALA A 78 -4.17 13.19 1.32
C ALA A 78 -5.35 12.85 0.42
N GLN A 79 -6.43 12.30 0.96
CA GLN A 79 -7.65 12.03 0.21
C GLN A 79 -8.18 13.30 -0.47
N ARG A 80 -8.35 14.40 0.26
CA ARG A 80 -8.88 15.66 -0.29
C ARG A 80 -8.01 16.18 -1.44
N LYS A 81 -6.69 16.05 -1.35
CA LYS A 81 -5.76 16.51 -2.40
C LYS A 81 -5.75 15.58 -3.60
N ALA A 82 -5.70 14.28 -3.37
CA ALA A 82 -5.83 13.27 -4.42
C ALA A 82 -7.15 13.45 -5.19
N ALA A 83 -8.27 13.59 -4.49
CA ALA A 83 -9.58 13.82 -5.10
C ALA A 83 -9.61 15.08 -5.98
N ARG A 84 -8.99 16.18 -5.53
CA ARG A 84 -8.88 17.41 -6.33
C ARG A 84 -8.02 17.24 -7.57
N ALA A 85 -6.91 16.50 -7.48
CA ALA A 85 -6.05 16.21 -8.63
C ALA A 85 -6.78 15.31 -9.64
N LEU A 86 -7.41 14.23 -9.16
CA LEU A 86 -8.18 13.31 -10.00
C LEU A 86 -9.36 14.01 -10.71
N LYS A 87 -10.07 14.92 -10.03
CA LYS A 87 -11.13 15.74 -10.65
C LYS A 87 -10.63 16.63 -11.79
N ARG A 88 -9.34 16.97 -11.82
CA ARG A 88 -8.71 17.77 -12.89
C ARG A 88 -8.16 16.90 -14.03
N GLY A 89 -8.26 15.58 -13.91
CA GLY A 89 -7.64 14.63 -14.83
C GLY A 89 -6.15 14.36 -14.54
N ASP A 90 -5.61 14.87 -13.42
CA ASP A 90 -4.22 14.62 -13.08
C ASP A 90 -4.05 13.21 -12.49
N PRO A 91 -3.02 12.44 -12.90
CA PRO A 91 -2.79 11.09 -12.38
C PRO A 91 -2.31 11.15 -10.92
N VAL A 92 -2.84 10.27 -10.09
CA VAL A 92 -2.41 10.11 -8.69
C VAL A 92 -1.92 8.69 -8.47
N ILE A 93 -0.73 8.53 -7.90
CA ILE A 93 -0.10 7.23 -7.67
C ILE A 93 0.21 7.10 -6.19
N ALA A 94 -0.26 6.00 -5.59
CA ALA A 94 0.16 5.54 -4.29
C ALA A 94 1.33 4.56 -4.45
N VAL A 95 2.38 4.77 -3.68
CA VAL A 95 3.56 3.90 -3.62
C VAL A 95 3.58 3.26 -2.25
N ILE A 96 3.36 1.96 -2.20
CA ILE A 96 3.29 1.18 -0.96
C ILE A 96 4.54 0.30 -0.87
N GLU A 97 5.21 0.34 0.27
CA GLU A 97 6.30 -0.55 0.63
C GLU A 97 5.83 -1.46 1.76
N VAL A 98 6.06 -2.76 1.61
CA VAL A 98 5.70 -3.75 2.60
C VAL A 98 6.95 -4.52 3.00
N GLU A 99 7.21 -4.52 4.28
CA GLU A 99 8.27 -5.29 4.93
C GLU A 99 7.65 -6.40 5.77
N ALA A 100 8.22 -7.60 5.70
CA ALA A 100 7.86 -8.72 6.54
C ALA A 100 9.11 -9.22 7.26
N THR A 101 9.03 -9.37 8.57
CA THR A 101 10.14 -9.81 9.42
C THR A 101 9.71 -11.02 10.25
N ASP A 102 10.49 -12.10 10.24
CA ASP A 102 10.22 -13.27 11.07
C ASP A 102 10.87 -13.16 12.47
N SER A 103 10.52 -14.11 13.35
CA SER A 103 11.06 -14.17 14.72
C SER A 103 12.58 -14.42 14.80
N ARG A 104 13.22 -14.78 13.68
CA ARG A 104 14.68 -14.98 13.58
C ARG A 104 15.39 -13.74 13.05
N GLY A 105 14.65 -12.65 12.81
CA GLY A 105 15.18 -11.40 12.26
C GLY A 105 15.41 -11.43 10.74
N SER A 106 14.94 -12.47 10.04
CA SER A 106 15.00 -12.48 8.57
C SER A 106 13.88 -11.61 8.01
N SER A 107 14.22 -10.73 7.07
CA SER A 107 13.28 -9.77 6.50
C SER A 107 13.16 -9.87 4.97
N ALA A 108 11.97 -9.56 4.46
CA ALA A 108 11.70 -9.40 3.03
C ALA A 108 10.93 -8.11 2.77
N ARG A 109 11.33 -7.37 1.73
CA ARG A 109 10.68 -6.11 1.33
C ARG A 109 10.17 -6.18 -0.09
N VAL A 110 8.98 -5.68 -0.32
CA VAL A 110 8.37 -5.58 -1.65
C VAL A 110 7.68 -4.23 -1.79
N LYS A 111 7.85 -3.61 -2.95
CA LYS A 111 7.25 -2.32 -3.29
C LYS A 111 6.17 -2.49 -4.36
N ARG A 112 5.09 -1.71 -4.26
CA ARG A 112 3.98 -1.70 -5.20
C ARG A 112 3.55 -0.28 -5.52
N ARG A 113 3.33 -0.01 -6.82
CA ARG A 113 2.66 1.21 -7.29
C ARG A 113 1.20 0.88 -7.56
N VAL A 114 0.30 1.72 -7.05
CA VAL A 114 -1.14 1.64 -7.23
C VAL A 114 -1.63 2.97 -7.80
N SER A 115 -2.17 2.93 -9.01
CA SER A 115 -2.85 4.09 -9.58
C SER A 115 -4.18 4.31 -8.87
N LEU A 116 -4.47 5.55 -8.50
CA LEU A 116 -5.76 5.91 -7.92
C LEU A 116 -6.66 6.49 -9.01
N SER A 117 -7.92 6.10 -8.99
CA SER A 117 -8.97 6.61 -9.87
C SER A 117 -10.02 7.38 -9.06
N PRO A 118 -10.84 8.25 -9.68
CA PRO A 118 -11.93 8.92 -8.97
C PRO A 118 -12.79 7.92 -8.20
N ALA A 119 -13.26 8.31 -7.01
CA ALA A 119 -14.19 7.51 -6.24
C ALA A 119 -15.41 7.16 -7.12
N ARG A 120 -15.85 5.89 -7.07
CA ARG A 120 -17.08 5.49 -7.77
C ARG A 120 -18.23 6.34 -7.21
N GLN A 121 -18.88 7.13 -8.07
CA GLN A 121 -20.14 7.77 -7.69
C GLN A 121 -21.13 6.65 -7.39
N ARG A 122 -21.60 6.55 -6.14
CA ARG A 122 -22.82 5.80 -5.85
C ARG A 122 -23.95 6.61 -6.48
N VAL A 123 -24.52 6.08 -7.56
CA VAL A 123 -25.78 6.55 -8.16
C VAL A 123 -26.92 6.21 -7.20
#